data_AF-A0A1M7HCQ3-F1
#
_entry.id   AF-A0A1M7HCQ3-F1
#
_cell.length_a   1.000
_cell.length_b   1.000
_cell.length_c   1.000
_cell.angle_alpha   90.00
_cell.angle_beta   90.00
_cell.angle_gamma   90.00
#
_symmetry.space_group_name_H-M   'P 1'
#
loop_
_entity.id
_entity.type
_entity.pdbx_description
1 polymer ?
#
loop_
_entity_poly.entity_id
_entity_poly.type
_entity_poly.pdbx_seq_one_letter_code
_entity_poly.pdbx_strand_id
1 'polypeptide(L)'
;MLFRGLPVLLALAVLYVVTGFVVGWRDAYDVSLGIESPAETKAPVLAWFLSVAGWLVMPGVAGAVAGYVVSDSIASRRSRSLSESFPQMITKDDLRDILRELDDE
;
A
#
# COMPACT_ATOMS: atom_id res chain seq x y z
N MET A 1 -8.88 9.41 2.98
CA MET A 1 -7.54 8.80 3.17
C MET A 1 -6.44 9.84 3.42
N LEU A 2 -6.45 11.00 2.75
CA LEU A 2 -5.47 12.10 2.94
C LEU A 2 -5.22 12.51 4.40
N PHE A 3 -6.26 12.56 5.23
CA PHE A 3 -6.15 12.94 6.65
C PHE A 3 -5.28 12.02 7.52
N ARG A 4 -5.01 10.77 7.11
CA ARG A 4 -4.17 9.83 7.88
C ARG A 4 -2.69 9.90 7.49
N GLY A 5 -2.37 10.26 6.25
CA GLY A 5 -0.99 10.40 5.78
C GLY A 5 -0.38 11.76 6.13
N LEU A 6 -1.21 12.81 6.21
CA LEU A 6 -0.76 14.17 6.49
C LEU A 6 0.01 14.30 7.83
N PRO A 7 -0.40 13.69 8.95
CA PRO A 7 0.36 13.74 10.19
C PRO A 7 1.76 13.11 10.07
N VAL A 8 1.86 12.01 9.32
CA VAL A 8 3.14 11.31 9.09
C VAL A 8 4.07 12.16 8.22
N LEU A 9 3.53 12.75 7.13
CA LEU A 9 4.27 13.68 6.29
C LEU A 9 4.75 14.91 7.07
N LEU A 10 3.91 15.47 7.93
CA LEU A 10 4.29 16.58 8.79
C LEU A 10 5.41 16.19 9.76
N ALA A 11 5.32 15.02 10.39
CA ALA A 11 6.37 14.53 11.28
C ALA A 11 7.71 14.36 10.54
N LEU A 12 7.70 13.77 9.33
CA LEU A 12 8.89 13.63 8.49
C LEU A 12 9.46 14.99 8.06
N ALA A 13 8.60 15.93 7.66
CA ALA A 13 9.01 17.27 7.27
C ALA A 13 9.63 18.03 8.45
N VAL A 14 9.01 17.97 9.63
CA VAL A 14 9.55 18.58 10.85
C VAL A 14 10.90 17.95 11.20
N LEU A 15 11.01 16.63 11.17
CA LEU A 15 12.27 15.93 11.44
C LEU A 15 13.38 16.37 10.47
N TYR A 16 13.10 16.44 9.17
CA TYR A 16 14.06 16.90 8.16
C TYR A 16 14.48 18.37 8.41
N VAL A 17 13.52 19.26 8.65
CA VAL A 17 13.78 20.69 8.88
C VAL A 17 14.61 20.90 10.15
N VAL A 18 14.25 20.26 11.26
CA VAL A 18 15.00 20.35 12.52
C VAL A 18 16.42 19.83 12.33
N THR A 19 16.59 18.71 11.62
CA THR A 19 17.94 18.16 11.35
C THR A 19 18.76 19.06 10.43
N GLY A 20 18.15 19.66 9.41
CA GLY A 20 18.80 20.61 8.52
C GLY A 20 19.31 21.86 9.24
N PHE A 21 18.56 22.37 10.22
CA PHE A 21 19.00 23.49 11.07
C PHE A 21 20.12 23.12 12.04
N VAL A 22 20.14 21.88 12.56
CA VAL A 22 21.10 21.45 13.58
C VAL A 22 22.42 20.96 12.97
N VAL A 23 22.34 20.11 11.95
CA VAL A 23 23.52 19.46 11.35
C VAL A 23 24.03 20.27 10.16
N GLY A 24 23.10 20.68 9.29
CA GLY A 24 23.34 21.32 8.02
C GLY A 24 22.44 20.71 6.94
N TRP A 25 21.96 21.52 5.99
CA TRP A 25 21.02 21.06 4.95
C TRP A 25 21.63 20.00 4.02
N ARG A 26 22.94 20.11 3.74
CA ARG A 26 23.66 19.16 2.90
C ARG A 26 23.78 17.80 3.59
N ASP A 27 24.35 17.80 4.78
CA ASP A 27 24.52 16.58 5.60
C ASP A 27 23.16 15.92 5.90
N ALA A 28 22.12 16.71 6.20
CA ALA A 28 20.77 16.19 6.39
C ALA A 28 20.20 15.50 5.14
N TYR A 29 20.48 16.06 3.95
CA TYR A 29 20.11 15.44 2.68
C TYR A 29 20.91 14.15 2.44
N ASP A 30 22.23 14.20 2.60
CA ASP A 30 23.12 13.05 2.34
C ASP A 30 22.82 11.88 3.29
N VAL A 31 22.55 12.15 4.57
CA VAL A 31 22.12 11.15 5.56
C VAL A 31 20.73 10.59 5.26
N SER A 32 19.80 11.42 4.78
CA SER A 32 18.44 10.97 4.41
C SER A 32 18.46 10.00 3.22
N LEU A 33 19.46 10.12 2.35
CA LEU A 33 19.70 9.20 1.24
C LEU A 33 20.60 8.01 1.61
N GLY A 34 21.17 8.00 2.82
CA GLY A 34 22.12 6.98 3.26
C GLY A 34 23.47 7.05 2.53
N ILE A 35 23.81 8.20 1.94
CA ILE A 35 25.12 8.44 1.32
C ILE A 35 26.19 8.61 2.40
N GLU A 36 25.85 9.33 3.46
CA GLU A 36 26.72 9.60 4.60
C GLU A 36 26.23 8.87 5.85
N SER A 37 27.17 8.42 6.68
CA SER A 37 26.86 7.78 7.95
C SER A 37 26.31 8.80 8.95
N PRO A 38 25.17 8.53 9.61
CA PRO A 38 24.61 9.43 10.63
C PRO A 38 25.58 9.70 11.80
N ALA A 39 26.50 8.76 12.07
CA ALA A 39 27.44 8.82 13.17
C ALA A 39 28.51 9.91 13.01
N GLU A 40 28.74 10.39 11.79
CA GLU A 40 29.77 11.41 11.50
C GLU A 40 29.22 12.84 11.60
N THR A 41 27.92 12.98 11.86
CA THR A 41 27.25 14.28 11.95
C THR A 41 27.37 14.93 13.33
N LYS A 42 27.09 16.25 13.38
CA LYS A 42 27.07 17.03 14.64
C LYS A 42 26.00 16.59 15.64
N ALA A 43 24.95 15.90 15.19
CA ALA A 43 23.88 15.39 16.03
C ALA A 43 23.49 13.96 15.62
N PRO A 44 24.30 12.95 16.00
CA PRO A 44 24.17 11.58 15.50
C PRO A 44 22.81 10.94 15.76
N VAL A 45 22.21 11.20 16.92
CA VAL A 45 20.90 10.64 17.29
C VAL A 45 19.79 11.15 16.37
N LEU A 46 19.80 12.46 16.08
CA LEU A 46 18.79 13.08 15.23
C LEU A 46 18.97 12.64 13.76
N ALA A 47 20.23 12.63 13.30
CA ALA A 47 20.60 12.12 11.98
C ALA A 47 20.22 10.65 11.80
N TRP A 48 20.31 9.84 12.86
CA TRP A 48 19.90 8.43 12.81
C TRP A 48 18.40 8.28 12.53
N PHE A 49 17.55 9.03 13.25
CA PHE A 49 16.12 9.03 12.98
C PHE A 49 15.80 9.51 11.57
N LEU A 50 16.53 10.54 11.09
CA LEU A 50 16.36 11.04 9.74
C LEU A 50 16.73 10.00 8.67
N SER A 51 17.80 9.24 8.89
CA SER A 51 18.25 8.19 7.98
C SER A 51 17.21 7.06 7.87
N VAL A 52 16.70 6.59 9.00
CA VAL A 52 15.64 5.57 9.03
C VAL A 52 14.36 6.09 8.37
N ALA A 53 14.01 7.35 8.65
CA ALA A 53 12.88 8.02 8.01
C ALA A 53 13.03 8.10 6.49
N GLY A 54 14.20 8.52 6.00
CA GLY A 54 14.51 8.60 4.57
C GLY A 54 14.43 7.24 3.89
N TRP A 55 14.98 6.19 4.53
CA TRP A 55 14.88 4.82 4.04
C TRP A 55 13.44 4.31 3.94
N LEU A 56 12.57 4.68 4.90
CA LEU A 56 11.16 4.26 4.93
C LEU A 56 10.27 4.92 3.87
N VAL A 57 10.69 6.06 3.29
CA VAL A 57 9.88 6.77 2.28
C VAL A 57 9.61 5.88 1.07
N MET A 58 10.65 5.24 0.52
CA MET A 58 10.51 4.41 -0.68
C MET A 58 9.58 3.20 -0.52
N PRO A 59 9.76 2.31 0.48
CA PRO A 59 8.83 1.21 0.71
C PRO A 59 7.42 1.69 1.08
N GLY A 60 7.29 2.82 1.79
CA GLY A 60 6.00 3.43 2.08
C GLY A 60 5.25 3.85 0.81
N VAL A 61 5.94 4.54 -0.11
CA VAL A 61 5.37 4.95 -1.41
C VAL A 61 5.03 3.74 -2.28
N ALA A 62 5.95 2.79 -2.40
CA ALA A 62 5.72 1.57 -3.19
C ALA A 62 4.53 0.76 -2.64
N GLY A 63 4.45 0.60 -1.32
CA GLY A 63 3.34 -0.08 -0.65
C GLY A 63 1.99 0.63 -0.85
N ALA A 64 1.98 1.98 -0.81
CA ALA A 64 0.77 2.76 -1.06
C ALA A 64 0.26 2.60 -2.50
N VAL A 65 1.17 2.65 -3.49
CA VAL A 65 0.83 2.44 -4.91
C VAL A 65 0.31 1.02 -5.14
N ALA A 66 1.02 0.01 -4.63
CA ALA A 66 0.60 -1.38 -4.74
C ALA A 66 -0.79 -1.60 -4.10
N GLY A 67 -1.01 -1.08 -2.90
CA GLY A 67 -2.28 -1.17 -2.20
C GLY A 67 -3.43 -0.51 -2.98
N TYR A 68 -3.17 0.62 -3.63
CA TYR A 68 -4.15 1.28 -4.48
C TYR A 68 -4.50 0.44 -5.72
N VAL A 69 -3.49 -0.04 -6.46
CA VAL A 69 -3.69 -0.87 -7.67
C VAL A 69 -4.45 -2.16 -7.34
N VAL A 70 -4.11 -2.82 -6.23
CA VAL A 70 -4.82 -4.02 -5.78
C VAL A 70 -6.27 -3.70 -5.42
N SER A 71 -6.51 -2.59 -4.72
CA SER A 71 -7.88 -2.18 -4.35
C SER A 71 -8.75 -1.88 -5.57
N ASP A 72 -8.18 -1.20 -6.57
CA ASP A 72 -8.86 -0.92 -7.84
C ASP A 72 -9.13 -2.20 -8.64
N SER A 73 -8.18 -3.12 -8.66
CA SER A 73 -8.34 -4.45 -9.27
C SER A 73 -9.44 -5.29 -8.60
N ILE A 74 -9.59 -5.18 -7.28
CA ILE A 74 -10.68 -5.85 -6.54
C ILE A 74 -12.02 -5.17 -6.84
N ALA A 75 -12.08 -3.84 -6.85
CA ALA A 75 -13.31 -3.10 -7.13
C ALA A 75 -13.84 -3.40 -8.55
N SER A 76 -12.96 -3.41 -9.54
CA SER A 76 -13.31 -3.76 -10.93
C SER A 76 -13.78 -5.22 -11.05
N ARG A 77 -13.12 -6.18 -10.40
CA ARG A 77 -13.57 -7.59 -10.37
C ARG A 77 -14.89 -7.76 -9.62
N ARG A 78 -15.12 -7.01 -8.53
CA ARG A 78 -16.38 -7.06 -7.77
C ARG A 78 -17.57 -6.52 -8.57
N SER A 79 -17.34 -5.57 -9.48
CA SER A 79 -18.38 -5.07 -10.40
C SER A 79 -18.83 -6.11 -11.43
N ARG A 80 -17.97 -7.09 -11.77
CA ARG A 80 -18.36 -8.37 -12.39
C ARG A 80 -18.87 -9.32 -11.31
N SER A 81 -19.92 -8.90 -10.61
CA SER A 81 -20.53 -9.74 -9.57
C SER A 81 -21.18 -10.96 -10.22
N LEU A 82 -20.88 -12.14 -9.68
CA LEU A 82 -21.55 -13.46 -9.61
C LEU A 82 -22.81 -13.78 -10.46
N SER A 83 -23.55 -12.79 -10.95
CA SER A 83 -24.59 -12.93 -11.98
C SER A 83 -24.11 -13.54 -13.31
N GLU A 84 -22.81 -13.46 -13.61
CA GLU A 84 -22.22 -14.05 -14.82
C GLU A 84 -21.59 -15.44 -14.57
N SER A 85 -21.28 -15.80 -13.31
CA SER A 85 -20.62 -17.07 -12.94
C SER A 85 -21.58 -18.14 -12.42
N PHE A 86 -22.87 -17.83 -12.26
CA PHE A 86 -23.94 -18.83 -12.14
C PHE A 86 -24.84 -18.79 -13.39
N PRO A 87 -24.36 -19.24 -14.57
CA PRO A 87 -25.31 -19.68 -15.57
C PRO A 87 -26.01 -20.90 -14.98
N GLN A 88 -27.32 -20.75 -14.78
CA GLN A 88 -28.27 -21.84 -14.55
C GLN A 88 -28.22 -22.44 -13.14
N MET A 89 -29.05 -21.86 -12.25
CA MET A 89 -29.86 -22.74 -11.41
C MET A 89 -30.49 -23.76 -12.36
N ILE A 90 -30.13 -25.03 -12.23
CA ILE A 90 -30.87 -26.15 -12.81
C ILE A 90 -32.32 -25.85 -12.50
N THR A 91 -33.05 -25.40 -13.53
CA THR A 91 -34.43 -25.00 -13.36
C THR A 91 -35.18 -26.29 -13.08
N LYS A 92 -36.28 -26.20 -12.31
CA LYS A 92 -37.08 -27.38 -11.92
C LYS A 92 -37.46 -28.26 -13.12
N ASP A 93 -37.47 -27.68 -14.32
CA ASP A 93 -37.71 -28.36 -15.59
C ASP A 93 -36.53 -29.25 -16.04
N ASP A 94 -35.26 -28.79 -15.96
CA ASP A 94 -34.09 -29.65 -16.20
C ASP A 94 -34.03 -30.84 -15.23
N LEU A 95 -34.38 -30.59 -13.96
CA LEU A 95 -34.42 -31.63 -12.93
C LEU A 95 -35.57 -32.63 -13.18
N ARG A 96 -36.67 -32.18 -13.77
CA ARG A 96 -37.80 -33.04 -14.16
C ARG A 96 -37.47 -33.91 -15.37
N ASP A 97 -36.70 -33.38 -16.32
CA ASP A 97 -36.29 -34.15 -17.49
C ASP A 97 -35.28 -35.24 -17.13
N ILE A 98 -34.30 -34.94 -16.27
CA ILE A 98 -33.35 -35.94 -15.74
C ILE A 98 -34.08 -37.04 -14.94
N LEU A 99 -35.07 -36.68 -14.13
CA LEU A 99 -35.84 -37.66 -13.35
C LEU A 99 -36.75 -38.53 -14.22
N ARG A 100 -37.22 -38.01 -15.37
CA ARG A 100 -37.96 -38.81 -16.35
C ARG A 100 -37.06 -39.82 -17.05
N GLU A 101 -35.88 -39.40 -17.46
CA GLU A 101 -34.93 -40.27 -18.17
C GLU A 101 -34.45 -41.44 -17.29
N LEU A 102 -34.40 -41.23 -15.95
CA LEU A 102 -34.11 -42.29 -14.96
C LEU A 102 -35.31 -43.20 -14.64
N ASP A 103 -36.54 -42.80 -14.96
CA ASP A 103 -37.76 -43.61 -14.75
C ASP A 103 -38.10 -44.48 -15.98
N ASP A 104 -37.57 -44.10 -17.15
CA ASP A 104 -37.73 -44.80 -18.43
C ASP A 104 -36.66 -45.93 -18.66
N GLU A 105 -35.69 -46.09 -17.75
CA GLU A 105 -34.64 -47.16 -17.74
C GLU A 105 -34.98 -48.29 -16.75
#